data_AF-A0A2V8NEC4-F1
#
_entry.id   AF-A0A2V8NEC4-F1
#
_cell.length_a   1.000
_cell.length_b   1.000
_cell.length_c   1.000
_cell.angle_alpha   90.00
_cell.angle_beta   90.00
_cell.angle_gamma   90.00
#
_symmetry.space_group_name_H-M   'P 1'
#
loop_
_entity.id
_entity.type
_entity.pdbx_description
1 polymer ?
#
loop_
_entity_poly.entity_id
_entity_poly.type
_entity_poly.pdbx_seq_one_letter_code
_entity_poly.pdbx_strand_id
1 'polypeptide(L)' 'MIPRKRFYTSAFTFILLVLTAAVYASAQAPAVRLPRPSQKATVMQTVGVTDITITYSRPGVKGRKI' A
#
# COMPACT_ATOMS: atom_id res chain seq x y z
N MET A 1 41.23 33.66 0.05
CA MET A 1 40.75 33.48 1.43
C MET A 1 39.22 33.38 1.39
N ILE A 2 38.66 32.17 1.49
CA ILE A 2 37.21 31.96 1.42
C ILE A 2 36.59 32.46 2.74
N PRO A 3 35.59 33.36 2.72
CA PRO A 3 35.05 33.93 3.95
C PRO A 3 34.32 32.84 4.73
N ARG A 4 34.65 32.70 6.02
CA ARG A 4 34.09 31.68 6.93
C ARG A 4 32.55 31.65 6.92
N LYS A 5 31.91 32.80 6.69
CA LYS A 5 30.44 32.93 6.55
C LYS A 5 29.85 32.13 5.38
N ARG A 6 30.54 32.06 4.23
CA ARG A 6 30.11 31.26 3.05
C ARG A 6 30.15 29.75 3.32
N PHE A 7 31.06 29.29 4.18
CA PHE A 7 31.14 27.89 4.61
C PHE A 7 29.97 27.49 5.51
N TYR A 8 29.55 28.36 6.45
CA TYR A 8 28.39 28.09 7.29
C TYR A 8 27.08 28.11 6.50
N THR A 9 26.94 29.04 5.55
CA THR A 9 25.74 29.09 4.68
C THR A 9 25.62 27.84 3.80
N SER A 10 26.73 27.38 3.21
CA SER A 10 26.73 26.16 2.38
C SER A 10 26.51 24.88 3.20
N ALA A 11 27.09 24.80 4.40
CA ALA A 11 26.81 23.69 5.32
C ALA A 11 25.34 23.67 5.76
N PHE A 12 24.75 24.83 6.05
CA PHE A 12 23.34 24.94 6.42
C PHE A 12 22.39 24.55 5.29
N THR A 13 22.67 24.98 4.05
CA THR A 13 21.86 24.57 2.89
C THR A 13 21.99 23.08 2.60
N PHE A 14 23.16 22.49 2.82
CA PHE A 14 23.37 21.05 2.64
C PHE A 14 22.61 20.25 3.69
N ILE A 15 22.65 20.67 4.95
CA ILE A 15 21.87 20.08 6.04
C ILE A 15 20.37 20.17 5.72
N LEU A 16 19.89 21.33 5.26
CA LEU A 16 18.50 21.52 4.89
C LEU A 16 18.07 20.60 3.74
N LEU A 17 18.92 20.41 2.73
CA LEU A 17 18.67 19.51 1.60
C LEU A 17 18.59 18.03 2.05
N VAL A 18 19.46 17.62 2.96
CA VAL A 18 19.45 16.24 3.49
C VAL A 18 18.20 15.99 4.34
N LEU A 19 17.79 16.96 5.15
CA LEU A 19 16.57 16.90 5.97
C LEU A 19 15.31 16.79 5.11
N THR A 20 15.20 17.57 4.03
CA THR A 20 14.04 17.49 3.14
C THR A 20 14.00 16.15 2.40
N ALA A 21 15.12 15.66 1.89
CA ALA A 21 15.19 14.36 1.21
C ALA A 21 14.77 13.18 2.12
N ALA A 22 15.13 13.21 3.40
CA ALA A 22 14.74 12.18 4.37
C ALA A 22 13.22 12.10 4.59
N VAL A 23 12.53 13.25 4.60
CA VAL A 23 11.07 13.31 4.73
C VAL A 23 10.39 12.70 3.50
N TYR A 24 10.85 13.02 2.29
CA TYR A 24 10.29 12.46 1.05
C TYR A 24 10.47 10.94 0.94
N ALA A 25 11.59 10.40 1.44
CA ALA A 25 11.83 8.95 1.48
C ALA A 25 10.83 8.21 2.39
N SER A 26 10.42 8.84 3.49
CA SER A 26 9.46 8.24 4.44
C SER A 26 7.99 8.32 4.00
N ALA A 27 7.67 9.19 3.03
CA ALA A 27 6.30 9.43 2.57
C ALA A 27 5.80 8.41 1.51
N GLN A 28 6.68 7.57 0.99
CA GLN A 28 6.31 6.51 0.05
C GLN A 28 5.78 5.30 0.83
N ALA A 29 4.51 5.37 1.23
CA ALA A 29 3.81 4.17 1.66
C ALA A 29 3.82 3.17 0.49
N PRO A 30 4.30 1.92 0.68
CA PRO A 30 4.22 0.94 -0.38
C PRO A 30 2.75 0.78 -0.78
N ALA A 31 2.47 0.77 -2.08
CA ALA A 31 1.14 0.46 -2.60
C ALA A 31 0.85 -1.03 -2.36
N VAL A 32 0.66 -1.41 -1.09
CA VAL A 32 0.38 -2.78 -0.69
C VAL A 32 -1.02 -3.11 -1.17
N ARG A 33 -1.13 -4.01 -2.15
CA ARG A 33 -2.42 -4.59 -2.54
C ARG A 33 -2.87 -5.49 -1.40
N LEU A 34 -3.72 -4.94 -0.53
CA LEU A 34 -4.33 -5.71 0.54
C LEU A 34 -5.24 -6.78 -0.10
N PRO A 35 -5.09 -8.06 0.28
CA PRO A 35 -6.03 -9.08 -0.17
C PRO A 35 -7.43 -8.74 0.36
N ARG A 36 -8.45 -8.97 -0.48
CA ARG A 36 -9.84 -8.72 -0.10
C ARG A 36 -10.20 -9.58 1.12
N PRO A 37 -10.84 -9.02 2.16
CA PRO A 37 -11.16 -9.75 3.40
C PRO A 37 -12.22 -10.84 3.24
N SER A 38 -12.97 -10.85 2.12
CA SER A 38 -13.95 -11.89 1.80
C SER A 38 -13.45 -12.74 0.65
N GLN A 39 -13.59 -14.05 0.82
CA GLN A 39 -13.29 -15.03 -0.23
C GLN A 39 -14.40 -14.98 -1.27
N LYS A 40 -14.01 -14.80 -2.54
CA LYS A 40 -14.90 -14.97 -3.69
C LYS A 40 -14.81 -16.42 -4.15
N ALA A 41 -15.95 -17.05 -4.38
CA ALA A 41 -16.01 -18.39 -4.91
C ALA A 41 -17.07 -18.48 -6.00
N THR A 42 -16.79 -19.29 -7.02
CA THR A 42 -17.70 -19.60 -8.11
C THR A 42 -17.76 -21.12 -8.24
N VAL A 43 -18.97 -21.65 -8.24
CA VAL A 43 -19.24 -23.07 -8.47
C VAL A 43 -20.02 -23.16 -9.77
N MET A 44 -19.56 -24.03 -10.67
CA MET A 44 -20.20 -24.27 -11.95
C MET A 44 -20.49 -25.75 -12.08
N GLN A 45 -21.71 -26.07 -12.52
CA GLN A 45 -22.12 -27.43 -12.82
C GLN A 45 -23.04 -27.42 -14.04
N THR A 46 -22.77 -28.30 -14.99
CA THR A 46 -23.66 -28.56 -16.12
C THR A 46 -24.70 -29.60 -15.72
N VAL A 47 -25.97 -29.29 -15.98
CA VAL A 47 -27.12 -30.19 -15.77
C VAL A 47 -27.86 -30.34 -17.09
N GLY A 48 -27.69 -31.50 -17.74
CA GLY A 48 -28.22 -31.75 -19.07
C GLY A 48 -27.55 -30.86 -20.12
N VAL A 49 -28.26 -29.84 -20.59
CA VAL A 49 -27.79 -28.83 -21.54
C VAL A 49 -27.61 -27.44 -20.93
N THR A 50 -27.86 -27.31 -19.62
CA THR A 50 -27.89 -26.02 -18.92
C THR A 50 -26.70 -25.90 -17.98
N ASP A 51 -25.99 -24.78 -18.05
CA ASP A 51 -24.91 -24.46 -17.12
C ASP A 51 -25.44 -23.64 -15.94
N ILE A 52 -25.29 -24.19 -14.74
CA ILE A 52 -25.62 -23.52 -13.49
C ILE A 52 -24.34 -22.93 -12.91
N THR A 53 -24.28 -21.60 -12.81
CA THR A 53 -23.15 -20.88 -12.21
C THR A 53 -23.60 -20.13 -10.96
N ILE A 54 -23.03 -20.51 -9.82
CA ILE A 54 -23.26 -19.86 -8.53
C ILE A 54 -22.03 -19.06 -8.16
N THR A 55 -22.13 -17.72 -8.19
CA THR A 55 -21.08 -16.84 -7.68
C THR A 55 -21.48 -16.29 -6.33
N TYR A 56 -20.67 -16.55 -5.31
CA TYR A 56 -20.93 -16.10 -3.95
C TYR A 56 -19.68 -15.48 -3.32
N SER A 57 -19.91 -14.62 -2.33
CA SER A 57 -18.86 -14.07 -1.48
C SER A 57 -19.15 -14.51 -0.05
N ARG A 58 -18.26 -15.28 0.58
CA ARG A 58 -18.43 -15.65 1.99
C ARG A 58 -18.00 -14.46 2.85
N PRO A 59 -18.91 -13.82 3.62
CA PRO A 59 -18.51 -12.76 4.53
C PRO A 59 -17.53 -13.36 5.55
N GLY A 60 -16.38 -12.70 5.73
CA GLY A 60 -15.43 -13.07 6.77
C GLY A 60 -16.12 -13.08 8.14
N VAL A 61 -15.63 -13.91 9.05
CA VAL A 61 -16.08 -13.99 10.46
C VAL A 61 -15.75 -12.68 11.17
N LYS A 62 -16.53 -11.63 10.90
CA LYS A 62 -16.37 -10.32 11.52
C LYS A 62 -16.98 -10.37 12.92
N GLY A 63 -16.20 -10.86 13.89
CA GLY A 63 -16.53 -10.80 15.32
C GLY A 63 -17.58 -11.81 15.82
N ARG A 64 -17.87 -12.90 15.09
CA ARG A 64 -18.71 -13.98 15.63
C ARG A 64 -17.85 -15.00 16.37
N LYS A 65 -18.26 -15.41 17.57
CA LYS A 65 -17.78 -16.66 18.19
C LYS A 65 -18.17 -17.82 17.27
N ILE A 66 -17.18 -18.59 16.86
CA ILE A 66 -17.34 -19.86 16.13
C ILE A 66 -17.31 -21.01 17.11
#